data_AF-A0AAP8N659-F1
#
_entry.id   AF-A0AAP8N659-F1
#
_cell.length_a   1.000
_cell.length_b   1.000
_cell.length_c   1.000
_cell.angle_alpha   90.00
_cell.angle_beta   90.00
_cell.angle_gamma   90.00
#
_symmetry.space_group_name_H-M   'P 1'
#
loop_
_entity.id
_entity.type
_entity.pdbx_description
1 polymer ?
#
loop_
_entity_poly.entity_id
_entity_poly.type
_entity_poly.pdbx_seq_one_letter_code
_entity_poly.pdbx_strand_id
1 'polypeptide(L)'
;VLYARHRQGLYRFLLGLSGKPELAEEVYQETWLSLIRSTSQPQGRANFRTWLYQIARNRLIDHWRKHGVHNPLHDSYDEQAHALI
;
A
#
# COMPACT_ATOMS: atom_id res chain seq x y z
N VAL A 1 -7.76 -11.56 14.42
CA VAL A 1 -7.75 -12.44 13.22
C VAL A 1 -7.38 -11.69 11.92
N LEU A 2 -7.87 -10.47 11.68
CA LEU A 2 -7.60 -9.69 10.46
C LEU A 2 -6.11 -9.38 10.22
N TYR A 3 -5.41 -8.86 11.23
CA TYR A 3 -3.97 -8.57 11.17
C TYR A 3 -3.14 -9.80 10.77
N ALA A 4 -3.31 -10.91 11.48
CA ALA A 4 -2.56 -12.14 11.24
C ALA A 4 -2.75 -12.70 9.82
N ARG A 5 -3.94 -12.51 9.24
CA ARG A 5 -4.28 -12.97 7.87
C ARG A 5 -3.59 -12.15 6.78
N HIS A 6 -3.35 -10.85 6.99
CA HIS A 6 -2.89 -9.96 5.92
C HIS A 6 -1.45 -9.46 6.11
N ARG A 7 -0.88 -9.52 7.33
CA ARG A 7 0.46 -9.01 7.64
C ARG A 7 1.55 -9.50 6.70
N GLN A 8 1.63 -10.81 6.50
CA GLN A 8 2.73 -11.41 5.74
C GLN A 8 2.62 -11.10 4.25
N GLY A 9 1.41 -11.15 3.70
CA GLY A 9 1.16 -10.85 2.30
C GLY A 9 1.44 -9.38 1.99
N LEU A 10 1.01 -8.48 2.87
CA LEU A 10 1.23 -7.04 2.69
C LEU A 10 2.72 -6.70 2.74
N TYR A 11 3.45 -7.25 3.71
CA TYR A 11 4.89 -7.01 3.82
C TYR A 11 5.65 -7.52 2.59
N ARG A 12 5.35 -8.74 2.13
CA ARG A 12 5.98 -9.31 0.91
C ARG A 12 5.65 -8.48 -0.34
N PHE A 13 4.43 -8.00 -0.45
CA PHE A 13 4.01 -7.12 -1.54
C PHE A 13 4.82 -5.80 -1.54
N LEU A 14 4.92 -5.15 -0.38
CA LEU A 14 5.70 -3.91 -0.24
C LEU A 14 7.20 -4.13 -0.47
N LEU A 15 7.75 -5.26 -0.01
CA LEU A 15 9.14 -5.62 -0.26
C LEU A 15 9.41 -5.80 -1.76
N GLY A 16 8.51 -6.49 -2.48
CA GLY A 16 8.62 -6.69 -3.92
C GLY A 16 8.53 -5.38 -4.72
N LEU A 17 7.65 -4.45 -4.31
CA LEU A 17 7.52 -3.15 -4.98
C LEU A 17 8.67 -2.19 -4.65
N SER A 18 9.10 -2.12 -3.39
CA SER A 18 10.11 -1.17 -2.92
C SER A 18 11.54 -1.59 -3.28
N GLY A 19 11.80 -2.90 -3.37
CA GLY A 19 13.16 -3.45 -3.47
C GLY A 19 14.06 -3.12 -2.27
N LYS A 20 13.52 -2.49 -1.21
CA LYS A 20 14.26 -1.98 -0.07
C LYS A 20 13.54 -2.39 1.23
N PRO A 21 14.13 -3.26 2.05
CA PRO A 21 13.50 -3.75 3.28
C PRO A 21 13.07 -2.64 4.25
N GLU A 22 13.92 -1.61 4.41
CA GLU A 22 13.66 -0.47 5.31
C GLU A 22 12.41 0.29 4.89
N LEU A 23 12.31 0.63 3.61
CA LEU A 23 11.15 1.33 3.04
C LEU A 23 9.88 0.47 3.12
N ALA A 24 10.01 -0.83 2.84
CA ALA A 24 8.88 -1.75 2.97
C ALA A 24 8.35 -1.80 4.41
N GLU A 25 9.24 -1.81 5.41
CA GLU A 25 8.88 -1.82 6.81
C GLU A 25 8.23 -0.52 7.26
N GLU A 26 8.78 0.63 6.87
CA GLU A 26 8.21 1.95 7.17
C GLU A 26 6.77 2.07 6.65
N VAL A 27 6.56 1.82 5.35
CA VAL A 27 5.24 1.89 4.73
C VAL A 27 4.28 0.85 5.32
N TYR A 28 4.78 -0.33 5.65
CA TYR A 28 3.99 -1.37 6.31
C TYR A 28 3.49 -0.90 7.68
N GLN A 29 4.38 -0.38 8.52
CA GLN A 29 4.04 0.10 9.85
C GLN A 29 3.03 1.27 9.78
N GLU A 30 3.28 2.25 8.91
CA GLU A 30 2.36 3.36 8.70
C GLU A 30 0.96 2.89 8.26
N THR A 31 0.90 1.92 7.35
CA THR A 31 -0.38 1.38 6.86
C THR A 31 -1.18 0.76 8.00
N TRP A 32 -0.55 -0.04 8.85
CA TRP A 32 -1.21 -0.65 10.00
C TRP A 32 -1.57 0.34 11.09
N LEU A 33 -0.70 1.32 11.37
CA LEU A 33 -1.00 2.39 12.32
C LEU A 33 -2.18 3.22 11.86
N SER A 34 -2.25 3.54 10.56
CA SER A 34 -3.40 4.22 9.96
C SER A 34 -4.67 3.40 10.11
N LEU A 35 -4.60 2.07 9.93
CA LEU A 35 -5.75 1.20 10.09
C LEU A 35 -6.23 1.12 11.55
N ILE A 36 -5.31 1.05 12.51
CA ILE A 36 -5.65 0.98 13.95
C ILE A 36 -6.22 2.32 14.42
N ARG A 37 -5.69 3.44 13.93
CA ARG A 37 -6.15 4.79 14.27
C ARG A 37 -7.46 5.16 13.57
N SER A 38 -7.73 4.55 12.42
CA SER A 38 -8.93 4.82 11.64
C SER A 38 -10.05 3.86 12.05
N THR A 39 -11.09 4.39 12.72
CA THR A 39 -12.29 3.62 13.10
C THR A 39 -13.14 3.23 11.88
N SER A 40 -12.84 3.77 10.70
CA SER A 40 -13.51 3.45 9.43
C SER A 40 -12.87 2.23 8.78
N GLN A 41 -13.37 1.04 9.11
CA GLN A 41 -13.28 -0.08 8.17
C GLN A 41 -14.02 0.30 6.89
N PRO A 42 -13.56 -0.15 5.70
CA PRO A 42 -14.26 0.10 4.45
C PRO A 42 -15.71 -0.40 4.56
N GLN A 43 -16.66 0.53 4.57
CA GLN A 43 -18.10 0.24 4.51
C GLN A 43 -18.46 0.01 3.04
N GLY A 44 -18.38 -1.24 2.58
CA GLY A 44 -18.75 -1.59 1.22
C GLY A 44 -18.32 -3.01 0.81
N ARG A 45 -18.88 -3.50 -0.31
CA ARG A 45 -18.59 -4.82 -0.90
C ARG A 45 -17.15 -4.99 -1.44
N ALA A 46 -16.29 -3.99 -1.32
CA ALA A 46 -14.90 -4.09 -1.72
C ALA A 46 -14.13 -4.99 -0.73
N ASN A 47 -13.39 -5.98 -1.24
CA ASN A 47 -12.61 -6.88 -0.40
C ASN A 47 -11.58 -6.07 0.40
N PHE A 48 -11.63 -6.15 1.74
CA PHE A 48 -10.69 -5.50 2.66
C PHE A 48 -9.22 -5.64 2.21
N ARG A 49 -8.87 -6.80 1.63
CA ARG A 49 -7.53 -7.05 1.08
C ARG A 49 -7.17 -6.05 -0.02
N THR A 50 -8.06 -5.82 -0.98
CA THR A 50 -7.82 -4.90 -2.11
C THR A 50 -7.60 -3.49 -1.60
N TRP A 51 -8.49 -3.02 -0.71
CA TRP A 51 -8.39 -1.70 -0.09
C TRP A 51 -7.08 -1.52 0.70
N LEU A 52 -6.69 -2.51 1.50
CA LEU A 52 -5.45 -2.49 2.28
C LEU A 52 -4.21 -2.36 1.37
N TYR A 53 -4.18 -3.11 0.27
CA TYR A 53 -3.06 -3.09 -0.66
C TYR A 53 -3.01 -1.78 -1.45
N GLN A 54 -4.16 -1.21 -1.78
CA GLN A 54 -4.26 0.10 -2.43
C GLN A 54 -3.69 1.21 -1.53
N ILE A 55 -4.06 1.26 -0.25
CA ILE A 55 -3.51 2.25 0.69
C ILE A 55 -2.00 2.09 0.84
N ALA A 56 -1.52 0.87 1.05
CA ALA A 56 -0.09 0.62 1.21
C ALA A 56 0.70 1.03 -0.03
N ARG A 57 0.16 0.73 -1.22
CA ARG A 57 0.75 1.14 -2.50
C ARG A 57 0.79 2.65 -2.64
N ASN A 58 -0.31 3.36 -2.36
CA ASN A 58 -0.37 4.82 -2.47
C ASN A 58 0.67 5.49 -1.56
N ARG A 59 0.83 4.99 -0.32
CA ARG A 59 1.86 5.47 0.60
C ARG A 59 3.28 5.27 0.06
N LEU A 60 3.55 4.12 -0.55
CA LEU A 60 4.85 3.84 -1.15
C LEU A 60 5.15 4.80 -2.32
N ILE A 61 4.15 5.09 -3.15
CA ILE A 61 4.28 6.06 -4.25
C ILE A 61 4.52 7.47 -3.69
N ASP A 62 3.75 7.88 -2.68
CA ASP A 62 3.92 9.19 -2.05
C ASP A 62 5.32 9.34 -1.43
N HIS A 63 5.86 8.27 -0.84
CA HIS A 63 7.25 8.24 -0.38
C HIS A 63 8.21 8.46 -1.56
N TRP A 64 8.07 7.72 -2.67
CA TRP A 64 8.93 7.93 -3.85
C TRP A 64 8.84 9.34 -4.42
N ARG A 65 7.63 9.90 -4.52
CA ARG A 65 7.39 11.28 -4.98
C ARG A 65 8.10 12.29 -4.09
N LYS A 66 8.03 12.15 -2.76
CA LYS A 66 8.71 13.03 -1.80
C LYS A 66 10.24 12.96 -1.90
N HIS A 67 10.79 11.79 -2.22
CA HIS A 67 12.22 11.57 -2.31
C HIS A 67 12.80 11.77 -3.72
N GLY A 68 12.01 12.26 -4.68
CA GLY A 68 12.45 12.52 -6.06
C GLY A 68 12.85 11.26 -6.82
N VAL A 69 12.40 10.09 -6.37
CA VAL A 69 12.69 8.81 -7.01
C VAL A 69 11.70 8.62 -8.14
N HIS A 70 12.11 8.90 -9.37
CA HIS A 70 11.33 8.56 -10.57
C HIS A 70 11.49 7.05 -10.84
N ASN A 71 10.48 6.27 -10.47
CA ASN A 71 10.42 4.84 -10.74
C ASN A 71 9.47 4.60 -11.93
N PRO A 72 9.90 4.04 -13.07
CA PRO A 72 9.05 3.79 -14.24
C PRO A 72 7.81 2.94 -13.95
N LEU A 73 7.85 2.13 -12.88
CA LEU A 73 6.67 1.40 -12.41
C LEU A 73 5.54 2.35 -11.95
N HIS A 74 5.86 3.54 -11.42
CA HIS A 74 4.89 4.57 -11.03
C HIS A 74 3.98 4.93 -12.20
N ASP A 75 4.55 5.27 -13.36
CA ASP A 75 3.80 5.75 -14.53
C ASP A 75 2.83 4.68 -15.07
N SER A 76 3.27 3.41 -15.14
CA SER A 76 2.47 2.29 -15.66
C SER A 76 1.22 1.94 -14.85
N TYR A 77 1.16 2.36 -13.58
CA TYR A 77 0.05 2.04 -12.69
C TYR A 77 -0.91 3.21 -12.46
N ASP A 78 -0.43 4.46 -12.49
CA ASP A 78 -1.34 5.62 -12.48
C ASP A 78 -2.27 5.54 -13.72
N GLU A 79 -1.78 5.04 -14.86
CA GLU A 79 -2.60 4.68 -16.03
C GLU A 79 -3.61 3.55 -15.76
N GLN A 80 -3.21 2.45 -15.12
CA GLN A 80 -4.12 1.32 -14.83
C GLN A 80 -5.22 1.67 -13.81
N ALA A 81 -4.92 2.54 -12.83
CA ALA A 81 -5.89 2.97 -11.83
C ALA A 81 -6.92 3.96 -12.41
N HIS A 82 -6.49 4.82 -13.34
CA HIS A 82 -7.37 5.75 -14.05
C HIS A 82 -8.22 5.06 -15.13
N ALA A 83 -7.79 3.90 -15.65
CA ALA A 83 -8.55 3.12 -16.62
C ALA A 83 -9.73 2.30 -16.02
N LEU A 84 -9.86 2.25 -14.69
CA LEU A 84 -10.90 1.49 -13.98
C LEU A 84 -12.01 2.38 -13.39
N ILE A 85 -12.06 3.66 -13.76
CA ILE A 85 -13.13 4.63 -13.46
C ILE A 85 -13.84 5.00 -14.76
#